data_AF-A0A5J5AXL3-F1
#
_entry.id   AF-A0A5J5AXL3-F1
#
_cell.length_a   1.000
_cell.length_b   1.000
_cell.length_c   1.000
_cell.angle_alpha   90.00
_cell.angle_beta   90.00
_cell.angle_gamma   90.00
#
_symmetry.space_group_name_H-M   'P 1'
#
loop_
_entity.id
_entity.type
_entity.pdbx_description
1 polymer ?
#
loop_
_entity_poly.entity_id
_entity_poly.type
_entity_poly.pdbx_seq_one_letter_code
_entity_poly.pdbx_strand_id
1 'polypeptide(L)'
;MVSANREMVVYCFDTLIAHYNSEQAPPPAFDEGQHPLFVTWKKVVNGGEPRLRGCIGTLEARCLINGFKDYALTSALRDRRFPPIQAKELPYLECTVSILTDYETGFQYLDWEIGKHGIIIEFTDPDYNTRRSATYLPEVAAHEGWTKIEAIDSLMRKAGYNGTISESLRKRIRLTRYQSTIFTMHYSDYISYVRTTRELTPPIQTPLRSLPPEANAKLHSQELTFGKAFLDLEAFEKLPSNSSKYTYSCDGHTFNFLIDNGFVFLVVADESVGRSVPFVFLERVKDDFKQRYGASIKSDGLHPLADDGDDEDDLFVDRFSIAYNLDREFGPRLKEHMEYCMNHPDEISKLSKLKAQITEVKGIMMDNIEKVLDRGERIELLVDKTENLQFQADSFQRQGRQLRRKMWLQNLQMKLMVGGGVLTLIVILWLMVCRGFKC
;
A
#
# COMPACT_ATOMS: atom_id res chain seq x y z
N MET A 1 10.76 32.06 6.44
CA MET A 1 11.37 30.75 6.19
C MET A 1 10.25 29.80 5.83
N VAL A 2 10.32 29.13 4.68
CA VAL A 2 9.27 28.21 4.25
C VAL A 2 9.39 26.92 5.06
N SER A 3 8.29 26.47 5.65
CA SER A 3 8.22 25.24 6.44
C SER A 3 7.16 24.30 5.88
N ALA A 4 7.37 22.99 6.08
CA ALA A 4 6.37 21.97 5.80
C ALA A 4 5.08 22.29 6.57
N ASN A 5 3.95 22.28 5.86
CA ASN A 5 2.67 22.68 6.41
C ASN A 5 1.53 21.77 5.90
N ARG A 6 0.33 22.04 6.44
CA ARG A 6 -0.89 21.31 6.14
C ARG A 6 -1.23 21.31 4.65
N GLU A 7 -1.19 22.48 4.01
CA GLU A 7 -1.60 22.65 2.60
C GLU A 7 -0.72 21.85 1.64
N MET A 8 0.57 21.71 1.96
CA MET A 8 1.50 20.90 1.17
C MET A 8 1.14 19.41 1.20
N VAL A 9 0.73 18.88 2.36
CA VAL A 9 0.27 17.49 2.47
C VAL A 9 -1.07 17.28 1.78
N VAL A 10 -2.01 18.22 1.96
CA VAL A 10 -3.30 18.21 1.28
C VAL A 10 -3.11 18.16 -0.24
N TYR A 11 -2.18 18.96 -0.77
CA TYR A 11 -1.86 18.96 -2.19
C TYR A 11 -1.25 17.63 -2.69
N CYS A 12 -0.47 16.94 -1.85
CA CYS A 12 0.04 15.60 -2.19
C CYS A 12 -1.11 14.58 -2.30
N PHE A 13 -2.07 14.59 -1.37
CA PHE A 13 -3.26 13.75 -1.45
C PHE A 13 -4.15 14.10 -2.64
N ASP A 14 -4.43 15.40 -2.84
CA ASP A 14 -5.16 15.91 -4.00
C ASP A 14 -4.55 15.41 -5.32
N THR A 15 -3.22 15.48 -5.44
CA THR A 15 -2.50 15.02 -6.62
C THR A 15 -2.65 13.52 -6.85
N LEU A 16 -2.53 12.72 -5.79
CA LEU A 16 -2.65 11.26 -5.90
C LEU A 16 -4.09 10.83 -6.22
N ILE A 17 -5.10 11.49 -5.63
CA ILE A 17 -6.52 11.20 -5.91
C ILE A 17 -6.89 11.63 -7.32
N ALA A 18 -6.46 12.82 -7.75
CA ALA A 18 -6.68 13.30 -9.11
C ALA A 18 -6.08 12.34 -10.14
N HIS A 19 -4.91 11.75 -9.86
CA HIS A 19 -4.34 10.71 -10.71
C HIS A 19 -5.27 9.49 -10.87
N TYR A 20 -5.83 8.94 -9.77
CA TYR A 20 -6.76 7.81 -9.86
C TYR A 20 -8.08 8.16 -10.54
N ASN A 21 -8.55 9.39 -10.37
CA ASN A 21 -9.77 9.86 -11.03
C ASN A 21 -9.56 10.27 -12.49
N SER A 22 -8.31 10.28 -12.98
CA SER A 22 -7.93 10.88 -14.28
C SER A 22 -8.34 12.35 -14.40
N GLU A 23 -8.26 13.08 -13.29
CA GLU A 23 -8.60 14.50 -13.17
C GLU A 23 -7.34 15.35 -12.95
N GLN A 24 -7.49 16.67 -13.05
CA GLN A 24 -6.44 17.61 -12.68
C GLN A 24 -6.53 17.95 -11.19
N ALA A 25 -5.38 17.92 -10.51
CA ALA A 25 -5.32 18.31 -9.10
C ALA A 25 -5.76 19.77 -8.90
N PRO A 26 -6.53 20.08 -7.84
CA PRO A 26 -6.82 21.44 -7.43
C PRO A 26 -5.55 22.31 -7.33
N PRO A 27 -5.66 23.63 -7.55
CA PRO A 27 -4.53 24.53 -7.39
C PRO A 27 -4.02 24.49 -5.94
N PRO A 28 -2.68 24.52 -5.73
CA PRO A 28 -2.09 24.49 -4.40
C PRO A 28 -2.45 25.74 -3.60
N ALA A 29 -2.69 25.57 -2.29
CA ALA A 29 -3.01 26.65 -1.37
C ALA A 29 -1.78 27.12 -0.56
N PHE A 30 -0.59 27.10 -1.18
CA PHE A 30 0.66 27.57 -0.57
C PHE A 30 1.51 28.31 -1.60
N ASP A 31 2.35 29.22 -1.11
CA ASP A 31 3.20 30.06 -1.95
C ASP A 31 4.27 29.26 -2.70
N GLU A 32 4.67 29.80 -3.85
CA GLU A 32 5.83 29.31 -4.57
C GLU A 32 7.11 29.48 -3.75
N GLY A 33 8.01 28.52 -3.88
CA GLY A 33 9.32 28.53 -3.24
C GLY A 33 10.21 27.48 -3.89
N GLN A 34 11.53 27.60 -3.69
CA GLN A 34 12.48 26.61 -4.17
C GLN A 34 13.23 26.00 -3.01
N HIS A 35 12.94 24.74 -2.72
CA HIS A 35 13.58 24.00 -1.63
C HIS A 35 13.77 22.54 -2.01
N PRO A 36 14.80 21.88 -1.45
CA PRO A 36 14.87 20.43 -1.45
C PRO A 36 13.73 19.86 -0.59
N LEU A 37 13.10 18.80 -1.07
CA LEU A 37 11.89 18.27 -0.48
C LEU A 37 11.74 16.77 -0.70
N PHE A 38 10.99 16.11 0.18
CA PHE A 38 10.61 14.71 0.04
C PHE A 38 9.12 14.54 0.34
N VAL A 39 8.53 13.54 -0.33
CA VAL A 39 7.20 13.02 -0.03
C VAL A 39 7.34 11.58 0.40
N THR A 40 6.76 11.26 1.55
CA THR A 40 6.77 9.93 2.15
C THR A 40 5.35 9.48 2.38
N TRP A 41 5.03 8.29 1.86
CA TRP A 41 3.81 7.56 2.14
C TRP A 41 4.10 6.48 3.16
N LYS A 42 3.25 6.39 4.18
CA LYS A 42 3.18 5.25 5.10
C LYS A 42 1.79 4.66 5.06
N LYS A 43 1.66 3.39 5.42
CA LYS A 43 0.39 2.67 5.50
C LYS A 43 0.21 2.11 6.90
N VAL A 44 -0.94 2.41 7.50
CA VAL A 44 -1.38 1.82 8.75
C VAL A 44 -2.00 0.45 8.45
N VAL A 45 -1.51 -0.59 9.11
CA VAL A 45 -2.04 -1.95 8.97
C VAL A 45 -2.55 -2.38 10.35
N ASN A 46 -3.83 -2.79 10.42
CA ASN A 46 -4.45 -3.33 11.64
C ASN A 46 -4.31 -2.44 12.89
N GLY A 47 -4.31 -1.11 12.73
CA GLY A 47 -4.17 -0.15 13.84
C GLY A 47 -2.77 -0.12 14.48
N GLY A 48 -1.77 -0.78 13.88
CA GLY A 48 -0.38 -0.74 14.31
C GLY A 48 0.39 0.50 13.82
N GLU A 49 1.71 0.53 14.05
CA GLU A 49 2.54 1.65 13.61
C GLU A 49 2.55 1.79 12.07
N PRO A 50 2.47 3.02 11.53
CA PRO A 50 2.51 3.27 10.09
C PRO A 50 3.82 2.76 9.46
N ARG A 51 3.71 1.83 8.49
CA ARG A 51 4.85 1.26 7.79
C ARG A 51 5.15 2.01 6.50
N LEU A 52 6.43 2.18 6.16
CA LEU A 52 6.85 2.84 4.92
C LEU A 52 6.23 2.17 3.68
N ARG A 53 5.57 2.96 2.84
CA ARG A 53 4.87 2.54 1.62
C ARG A 53 5.42 3.18 0.34
N GLY A 54 6.21 4.24 0.48
CA GLY A 54 6.95 4.91 -0.58
C GLY A 54 7.65 6.17 -0.06
N CYS A 55 8.83 6.51 -0.57
CA CYS A 55 9.51 7.76 -0.18
C CYS A 55 10.48 8.20 -1.26
N ILE A 56 10.19 9.33 -1.90
CA ILE A 56 11.02 9.91 -2.96
C ILE A 56 11.04 11.44 -2.81
N GLY A 57 12.18 12.03 -3.16
CA GLY A 57 12.40 13.46 -3.11
C GLY A 57 13.74 13.83 -3.71
N THR A 58 14.21 15.03 -3.40
CA THR A 58 15.47 15.58 -3.90
C THR A 58 16.18 16.42 -2.86
N LEU A 59 17.50 16.40 -2.93
CA LEU A 59 18.40 17.28 -2.18
C LEU A 59 18.71 18.58 -2.93
N GLU A 60 18.34 18.67 -4.21
CA GLU A 60 18.45 19.89 -5.00
C GLU A 60 17.17 20.73 -4.87
N ALA A 61 17.31 22.05 -4.84
CA ALA A 61 16.17 22.94 -4.74
C ALA A 61 15.24 22.77 -5.95
N ARG A 62 13.96 22.47 -5.69
CA ARG A 62 12.90 22.39 -6.69
C ARG A 62 11.78 23.36 -6.34
N CYS A 63 11.09 23.85 -7.37
CA CYS A 63 9.82 24.54 -7.17
C CYS A 63 8.89 23.66 -6.34
N LEU A 64 8.40 24.15 -5.21
CA LEU A 64 7.61 23.38 -4.24
C LEU A 64 6.35 22.80 -4.86
N ILE A 65 5.63 23.57 -5.68
CA ILE A 65 4.39 23.11 -6.34
C ILE A 65 4.68 21.91 -7.24
N ASN A 66 5.60 22.08 -8.20
CA ASN A 66 5.95 21.01 -9.14
C ASN A 66 6.60 19.83 -8.42
N GLY A 67 7.48 20.11 -7.45
CA GLY A 67 8.17 19.08 -6.68
C GLY A 67 7.21 18.24 -5.85
N PHE A 68 6.28 18.84 -5.10
CA PHE A 68 5.28 18.06 -4.35
C PHE A 68 4.35 17.28 -5.27
N LYS A 69 3.92 17.85 -6.41
CA LYS A 69 3.13 17.13 -7.40
C LYS A 69 3.88 15.90 -7.94
N ASP A 70 5.09 16.10 -8.45
CA ASP A 70 5.88 15.04 -9.08
C ASP A 70 6.31 13.97 -8.08
N TYR A 71 6.77 14.39 -6.89
CA TYR A 71 7.25 13.46 -5.87
C TYR A 71 6.12 12.77 -5.11
N ALA A 72 4.92 13.35 -5.01
CA ALA A 72 3.74 12.63 -4.52
C ALA A 72 3.43 11.41 -5.41
N LEU A 73 3.35 11.60 -6.73
CA LEU A 73 3.10 10.52 -7.68
C LEU A 73 4.27 9.55 -7.79
N THR A 74 5.50 10.06 -7.84
CA THR A 74 6.69 9.21 -8.00
C THR A 74 6.89 8.32 -6.77
N SER A 75 6.74 8.86 -5.56
CA SER A 75 6.84 8.07 -4.32
C SER A 75 5.68 7.09 -4.15
N ALA A 76 4.47 7.41 -4.63
CA ALA A 76 3.32 6.51 -4.54
C ALA A 76 3.35 5.40 -5.60
N LEU A 77 3.75 5.71 -6.83
CA LEU A 77 3.49 4.85 -8.00
C LEU A 77 4.76 4.29 -8.65
N ARG A 78 5.93 4.88 -8.37
CA ARG A 78 7.19 4.58 -9.10
C ARG A 78 8.38 4.29 -8.19
N ASP A 79 8.16 4.15 -6.88
CA ASP A 79 9.20 3.72 -5.95
C ASP A 79 9.44 2.21 -6.09
N ARG A 80 10.52 1.82 -6.78
CA ARG A 80 10.83 0.42 -7.13
C ARG A 80 10.96 -0.54 -5.93
N ARG A 81 11.04 -0.03 -4.70
CA ARG A 81 11.06 -0.86 -3.48
C ARG A 81 9.68 -1.41 -3.13
N PHE A 82 8.63 -0.81 -3.68
CA PHE A 82 7.24 -1.13 -3.37
C PHE A 82 6.40 -1.24 -4.66
N PRO A 83 5.37 -2.10 -4.70
CA PRO A 83 4.37 -2.03 -5.76
C PRO A 83 3.68 -0.65 -5.79
N PRO A 84 3.14 -0.17 -6.93
CA PRO A 84 2.35 1.06 -6.95
C PRO A 84 1.24 1.03 -5.89
N ILE A 85 1.04 2.15 -5.19
CA ILE A 85 -0.10 2.31 -4.27
C ILE A 85 -1.38 2.13 -5.08
N GLN A 86 -2.37 1.42 -4.54
CA GLN A 86 -3.69 1.28 -5.15
C GLN A 86 -4.69 2.26 -4.53
N ALA A 87 -5.71 2.66 -5.29
CA ALA A 87 -6.77 3.55 -4.78
C ALA A 87 -7.45 3.01 -3.51
N LYS A 88 -7.59 1.68 -3.38
CA LYS A 88 -8.13 1.02 -2.17
C LYS A 88 -7.27 1.21 -0.92
N GLU A 89 -5.99 1.54 -1.07
CA GLU A 89 -5.09 1.77 0.05
C GLU A 89 -5.24 3.17 0.65
N LEU A 90 -5.83 4.13 -0.07
CA LEU A 90 -5.96 5.54 0.35
C LEU A 90 -6.44 5.72 1.80
N PRO A 91 -7.51 5.03 2.28
CA PRO A 91 -8.02 5.21 3.65
C PRO A 91 -7.03 4.87 4.76
N TYR A 92 -5.98 4.12 4.44
CA TYR A 92 -4.97 3.64 5.38
C TYR A 92 -3.64 4.39 5.26
N LEU A 93 -3.57 5.41 4.40
CA LEU A 93 -2.33 6.14 4.14
C LEU A 93 -2.13 7.31 5.09
N GLU A 94 -0.88 7.48 5.47
CA GLU A 94 -0.32 8.66 6.08
C GLU A 94 0.68 9.28 5.10
N CYS A 95 0.53 10.58 4.83
CA CYS A 95 1.45 11.34 3.99
C CYS A 95 2.29 12.27 4.86
N THR A 96 3.60 12.22 4.68
CA THR A 96 4.55 13.15 5.28
C THR A 96 5.25 13.93 4.18
N VAL A 97 5.22 15.26 4.28
CA VAL A 97 6.05 16.15 3.47
C VAL A 97 7.20 16.69 4.31
N SER A 98 8.40 16.73 3.74
CA SER A 98 9.57 17.33 4.37
C SER A 98 10.16 18.43 3.51
N ILE A 99 10.47 19.58 4.09
CA ILE A 99 11.23 20.66 3.45
C ILE A 99 12.56 20.81 4.18
N LEU A 100 13.66 20.77 3.41
CA LEU A 100 15.01 20.89 3.94
C LEU A 100 15.48 22.33 3.83
N THR A 101 16.01 22.87 4.92
CA THR A 101 16.46 24.26 5.09
C THR A 101 17.85 24.33 5.73
N ASP A 102 18.40 25.54 5.80
CA ASP A 102 19.59 25.83 6.61
C ASP A 102 20.82 24.99 6.27
N TYR A 103 21.11 24.91 4.97
CA TYR A 103 22.30 24.22 4.47
C TYR A 103 23.56 24.98 4.86
N GLU A 104 24.38 24.35 5.69
CA GLU A 104 25.65 24.90 6.18
C GLU A 104 26.77 23.89 5.95
N THR A 105 27.93 24.37 5.48
CA THR A 105 29.12 23.53 5.45
C THR A 105 29.69 23.43 6.86
N GLY A 106 29.78 22.21 7.39
CA GLY A 106 30.35 21.98 8.70
C GLY A 106 31.87 22.16 8.71
N PHE A 107 32.43 22.60 9.83
CA PHE A 107 33.88 22.78 10.00
C PHE A 107 34.65 21.47 9.99
N GLN A 108 34.02 20.38 10.44
CA GLN A 108 34.57 19.03 10.48
C GLN A 108 33.47 17.98 10.33
N TYR A 109 33.84 16.72 10.10
CA TYR A 109 32.90 15.62 9.87
C TYR A 109 31.99 15.26 11.07
N LEU A 110 32.22 15.84 12.25
CA LEU A 110 31.38 15.69 13.45
C LEU A 110 30.58 16.96 13.80
N ASP A 111 30.67 18.01 12.97
CA ASP A 111 30.03 19.30 13.19
C ASP A 111 28.55 19.32 12.79
N TRP A 112 27.77 18.49 13.47
CA TRP A 112 26.32 18.37 13.32
C TRP A 112 25.73 17.84 14.63
N GLU A 113 24.42 17.73 14.76
CA GLU A 113 23.74 17.35 16.02
C GLU A 113 22.70 16.28 15.71
N ILE A 114 22.75 15.17 16.46
CA ILE A 114 21.86 14.01 16.27
C ILE A 114 20.43 14.44 16.61
N GLY A 115 19.47 14.05 15.76
CA GLY A 115 18.05 14.39 15.93
C GLY A 115 17.69 15.81 15.50
N LYS A 116 18.68 16.67 15.22
CA LYS A 116 18.46 18.05 14.73
C LYS A 116 18.89 18.23 13.29
N HIS A 117 20.07 17.72 12.93
CA HIS A 117 20.67 17.96 11.62
C HIS A 117 20.63 16.71 10.75
N GLY A 118 20.17 16.87 9.52
CA GLY A 118 20.48 15.97 8.41
C GLY A 118 21.88 16.29 7.91
N ILE A 119 22.52 15.30 7.31
CA ILE A 119 23.91 15.41 6.85
C ILE A 119 24.07 14.89 5.44
N ILE A 120 24.85 15.59 4.63
CA ILE A 120 25.40 15.14 3.35
C ILE A 120 26.90 15.02 3.56
N ILE A 121 27.45 13.85 3.27
CA ILE A 121 28.90 13.66 3.25
C ILE A 121 29.39 13.55 1.81
N GLU A 122 30.55 14.12 1.56
CA GLU A 122 31.25 13.96 0.31
C GLU A 122 32.73 13.69 0.55
N PHE A 123 33.28 12.71 -0.16
CA PHE A 123 34.69 12.35 -0.07
C PHE A 123 35.16 11.66 -1.36
N THR A 124 36.47 11.59 -1.54
CA THR A 124 37.09 10.85 -2.63
C THR A 124 37.55 9.49 -2.13
N ASP A 125 37.13 8.44 -2.81
CA ASP A 125 37.58 7.07 -2.59
C ASP A 125 39.10 6.98 -2.85
N PRO A 126 39.93 6.60 -1.87
CA PRO A 126 41.38 6.58 -2.03
C PRO A 126 41.86 5.49 -3.00
N ASP A 127 41.11 4.40 -3.16
CA ASP A 127 41.53 3.25 -3.96
C ASP A 127 41.19 3.46 -5.45
N TYR A 128 40.05 4.10 -5.72
CA TYR A 128 39.51 4.27 -7.08
C TYR A 128 39.44 5.72 -7.55
N ASN A 129 39.92 6.68 -6.74
CA ASN A 129 39.86 8.12 -6.98
C ASN A 129 38.47 8.62 -7.41
N THR A 130 37.42 7.96 -6.93
CA THR A 130 36.03 8.23 -7.31
C THR A 130 35.37 9.09 -6.23
N ARG A 131 34.73 10.18 -6.63
CA ARG A 131 33.96 11.01 -5.67
C ARG A 131 32.68 10.27 -5.28
N ARG A 132 32.44 10.21 -3.98
CA ARG A 132 31.27 9.56 -3.37
C ARG A 132 30.49 10.59 -2.55
N SER A 133 29.17 10.42 -2.53
CA SER A 133 28.27 11.22 -1.72
C SER A 133 27.13 10.35 -1.18
N ALA A 134 26.65 10.67 0.01
CA ALA A 134 25.45 10.10 0.60
C ALA A 134 24.85 11.07 1.61
N THR A 135 23.56 10.88 1.91
CA THR A 135 22.84 11.67 2.89
C THR A 135 22.04 10.81 3.87
N TYR A 136 21.85 11.36 5.08
CA TYR A 136 20.80 10.96 6.01
C TYR A 136 19.99 12.18 6.45
N LEU A 137 18.69 11.96 6.63
CA LEU A 137 17.76 12.92 7.23
C LEU A 137 18.00 13.02 8.76
N PRO A 138 17.55 14.11 9.43
CA PRO A 138 17.83 14.35 10.85
C PRO A 138 17.44 13.21 11.80
N GLU A 139 16.38 12.48 11.49
CA GLU A 139 15.78 11.45 12.33
C GLU A 139 16.57 10.12 12.33
N VAL A 140 17.35 9.84 11.29
CA VAL A 140 17.92 8.50 11.05
C VAL A 140 18.88 8.09 12.17
N ALA A 141 19.85 8.93 12.51
CA ALA A 141 20.85 8.59 13.52
C ALA A 141 20.24 8.45 14.92
N ALA A 142 19.21 9.25 15.23
CA ALA A 142 18.51 9.18 16.51
C ALA A 142 17.67 7.92 16.62
N HIS A 143 16.94 7.56 15.56
CA HIS A 143 16.10 6.36 15.50
C HIS A 143 16.94 5.07 15.65
N GLU A 144 18.11 5.02 15.02
CA GLU A 144 19.00 3.87 15.09
C GLU A 144 19.85 3.83 16.39
N GLY A 145 19.79 4.89 17.21
CA GLY A 145 20.63 5.02 18.41
C GLY A 145 22.13 5.12 18.11
N TRP A 146 22.50 5.61 16.92
CA TRP A 146 23.90 5.71 16.49
C TRP A 146 24.61 6.92 17.10
N THR A 147 25.88 6.73 17.44
CA THR A 147 26.81 7.84 17.65
C THR A 147 27.12 8.56 16.33
N LYS A 148 27.65 9.78 16.40
CA LYS A 148 28.02 10.54 15.20
C LYS A 148 29.03 9.79 14.31
N ILE A 149 29.95 9.05 14.92
CA ILE A 149 30.97 8.28 14.19
C ILE A 149 30.32 7.10 13.47
N GLU A 150 29.45 6.35 14.13
CA GLU A 150 28.72 5.23 13.52
C GLU A 150 27.84 5.69 12.35
N ALA A 151 27.15 6.83 12.51
CA ALA A 151 26.36 7.42 11.44
C ALA A 151 27.22 7.81 10.22
N ILE A 152 28.40 8.41 10.44
CA ILE A 152 29.35 8.75 9.37
C ILE A 152 29.87 7.49 8.67
N ASP A 153 30.28 6.48 9.43
CA ASP A 153 30.79 5.23 8.87
C ASP A 153 29.71 4.51 8.04
N SER A 154 28.47 4.48 8.57
CA SER A 154 27.30 3.96 7.87
C SER A 154 27.01 4.73 6.58
N LEU A 155 27.09 6.07 6.60
CA LEU A 155 26.96 6.91 5.40
C LEU A 155 28.02 6.61 4.36
N MET A 156 29.27 6.39 4.77
CA MET A 156 30.33 6.03 3.83
C MET A 156 30.04 4.67 3.18
N ARG A 157 29.54 3.69 3.93
CA ARG A 157 29.06 2.42 3.37
C ARG A 157 27.92 2.64 2.39
N LYS A 158 26.94 3.48 2.75
CA LYS A 158 25.80 3.84 1.90
C LYS A 158 26.22 4.55 0.62
N ALA A 159 27.29 5.32 0.64
CA ALA A 159 27.92 5.93 -0.54
C ALA A 159 28.67 4.90 -1.42
N GLY A 160 28.65 3.62 -1.05
CA GLY A 160 29.25 2.50 -1.76
C GLY A 160 30.72 2.26 -1.44
N TYR A 161 31.28 2.85 -0.38
CA TYR A 161 32.67 2.60 0.02
C TYR A 161 32.81 1.30 0.83
N ASN A 162 33.53 0.34 0.25
CA ASN A 162 33.73 -0.99 0.84
C ASN A 162 35.11 -1.18 1.52
N GLY A 163 35.99 -0.19 1.42
CA GLY A 163 37.33 -0.25 2.02
C GLY A 163 37.34 -0.09 3.55
N THR A 164 38.54 -0.03 4.11
CA THR A 164 38.75 0.26 5.54
C THR A 164 38.50 1.74 5.81
N ILE A 165 37.72 2.05 6.85
CA ILE A 165 37.42 3.44 7.24
C ILE A 165 38.42 3.84 8.33
N SER A 166 39.40 4.66 7.96
CA SER A 166 40.39 5.21 8.89
C SER A 166 40.01 6.62 9.35
N GLU A 167 40.58 7.05 10.48
CA GLU A 167 40.39 8.41 10.98
C GLU A 167 40.90 9.48 10.00
N SER A 168 42.01 9.21 9.30
CA SER A 168 42.52 10.09 8.26
C SER A 168 41.55 10.24 7.07
N LEU A 169 40.81 9.19 6.73
CA LEU A 169 39.80 9.24 5.68
C LEU A 169 38.58 10.04 6.13
N ARG A 170 38.11 9.86 7.38
CA ARG A 170 37.00 10.66 7.94
C ARG A 170 37.31 12.15 7.94
N LYS A 171 38.54 12.53 8.29
CA LYS A 171 38.99 13.94 8.26
C LYS A 171 38.99 14.57 6.86
N ARG A 172 38.93 13.77 5.79
CA ARG A 172 38.82 14.27 4.40
C ARG A 172 37.36 14.43 3.94
N ILE A 173 36.39 14.07 4.78
CA ILE A 173 34.97 14.26 4.46
C ILE A 173 34.65 15.75 4.48
N ARG A 174 34.05 16.23 3.40
CA ARG A 174 33.30 17.49 3.40
C ARG A 174 31.88 17.17 3.87
N LEU A 175 31.51 17.75 5.00
CA LEU A 175 30.17 17.59 5.57
C LEU A 175 29.35 18.85 5.33
N THR A 176 28.14 18.68 4.83
CA THR A 176 27.11 19.71 4.81
C THR A 176 25.99 19.26 5.73
N ARG A 177 25.63 20.09 6.70
CA ARG A 177 24.48 19.88 7.58
C ARG A 177 23.30 20.71 7.09
N TYR A 178 22.10 20.22 7.35
CA TYR A 178 20.85 20.92 7.07
C TYR A 178 19.81 20.57 8.13
N GLN A 179 18.76 21.37 8.24
CA GLN A 179 17.59 21.06 9.06
C GLN A 179 16.43 20.65 8.15
N SER A 180 15.42 19.99 8.71
CA SER A 180 14.18 19.73 7.97
C SER A 180 12.97 20.04 8.82
N THR A 181 11.96 20.63 8.20
CA THR A 181 10.62 20.71 8.76
C THR A 181 9.76 19.62 8.13
N ILE A 182 8.94 18.97 8.95
CA ILE A 182 8.04 17.91 8.50
C ILE A 182 6.60 18.24 8.88
N PHE A 183 5.66 17.84 8.04
CA PHE A 183 4.25 17.82 8.38
C PHE A 183 3.67 16.49 7.91
N THR A 184 2.89 15.86 8.78
CA THR A 184 2.30 14.54 8.55
C THR A 184 0.79 14.62 8.70
N MET A 185 0.06 13.94 7.83
CA MET A 185 -1.40 13.87 7.87
C MET A 185 -1.88 12.49 7.46
N HIS A 186 -2.83 11.92 8.23
CA HIS A 186 -3.54 10.71 7.84
C HIS A 186 -4.68 11.04 6.86
N TYR A 187 -5.06 10.09 6.00
CA TYR A 187 -6.11 10.29 5.00
C TYR A 187 -7.46 10.72 5.60
N SER A 188 -7.82 10.21 6.78
CA SER A 188 -9.04 10.63 7.49
C SER A 188 -9.04 12.13 7.80
N ASP A 189 -7.89 12.68 8.18
CA ASP A 189 -7.74 14.09 8.53
C ASP A 189 -7.77 14.96 7.27
N TYR A 190 -7.19 14.46 6.17
CA TYR A 190 -7.31 15.08 4.85
C TYR A 190 -8.77 15.18 4.41
N ILE A 191 -9.52 14.08 4.47
CA ILE A 191 -10.95 14.08 4.10
C ILE A 191 -11.75 15.03 4.97
N SER A 192 -11.49 15.04 6.27
CA SER A 192 -12.15 15.94 7.22
C SER A 192 -11.85 17.40 6.88
N TYR A 193 -10.58 17.70 6.59
CA TYR A 193 -10.13 19.04 6.20
C TYR A 193 -10.77 19.51 4.90
N VAL A 194 -10.73 18.69 3.85
CA VAL A 194 -11.29 19.03 2.53
C VAL A 194 -12.80 19.22 2.61
N ARG A 195 -13.52 18.37 3.36
CA ARG A 195 -14.95 18.56 3.60
C ARG A 195 -15.23 19.91 4.24
N THR A 196 -14.54 20.24 5.34
CA THR A 196 -14.76 21.51 6.05
C THR A 196 -14.39 22.75 5.23
N THR A 197 -13.34 22.68 4.42
CA THR A 197 -12.79 23.86 3.74
C THR A 197 -13.31 24.05 2.31
N ARG A 198 -13.73 22.97 1.64
CA ARG A 198 -14.21 23.00 0.25
C ARG A 198 -15.73 22.80 0.14
N GLU A 199 -16.42 22.39 1.22
CA GLU A 199 -17.89 22.31 1.31
C GLU A 199 -18.45 22.83 2.67
N LEU A 200 -19.15 23.98 2.63
CA LEU A 200 -20.15 24.53 3.59
C LEU A 200 -19.78 25.84 4.32
N THR A 201 -20.19 26.95 3.70
CA THR A 201 -20.74 28.12 4.39
C THR A 201 -21.88 27.67 5.33
N PRO A 202 -21.89 28.01 6.63
CA PRO A 202 -23.04 27.73 7.48
C PRO A 202 -24.21 28.64 7.04
N PRO A 203 -25.42 28.13 6.74
CA PRO A 203 -26.56 28.99 6.52
C PRO A 203 -26.94 29.69 7.83
N ILE A 204 -27.10 31.01 7.70
CA ILE A 204 -27.52 31.97 8.71
C ILE A 204 -28.69 31.43 9.54
N GLN A 205 -28.52 31.42 10.86
CA GLN A 205 -29.54 31.07 11.83
C GLN A 205 -30.49 32.28 12.02
N THR A 206 -31.75 32.17 11.61
CA THR A 206 -32.82 33.11 12.00
C THR A 206 -33.92 32.34 12.75
N PRO A 207 -34.41 32.85 13.89
CA PRO A 207 -35.28 32.08 14.78
C PRO A 207 -36.77 32.34 14.47
N LEU A 208 -37.58 31.28 14.37
CA LEU A 208 -39.03 31.42 14.34
C LEU A 208 -39.73 30.31 15.15
N ARG A 209 -40.06 30.71 16.38
CA ARG A 209 -41.38 30.68 17.04
C ARG A 209 -42.21 29.39 16.95
N SER A 210 -42.52 28.89 18.14
CA SER A 210 -43.38 27.78 18.53
C SER A 210 -44.83 27.85 18.05
N LEU A 211 -45.42 26.67 17.74
CA LEU A 211 -46.86 26.32 17.76
C LEU A 211 -47.00 24.77 17.61
N PRO A 212 -48.16 24.14 17.95
CA PRO A 212 -48.37 23.25 19.10
C PRO A 212 -48.47 21.74 18.73
N PRO A 213 -48.62 20.83 19.71
CA PRO A 213 -48.30 19.42 19.56
C PRO A 213 -49.51 18.60 19.10
N GLU A 214 -49.66 18.39 17.79
CA GLU A 214 -50.61 17.41 17.25
C GLU A 214 -50.28 17.05 15.78
N ALA A 215 -49.05 16.57 15.54
CA ALA A 215 -48.64 15.97 14.27
C ALA A 215 -47.39 15.07 14.38
N ASN A 216 -47.19 14.35 15.48
CA ASN A 216 -46.04 13.44 15.65
C ASN A 216 -46.32 12.04 15.08
N ALA A 217 -46.80 12.00 13.82
CA ALA A 217 -47.02 10.79 13.04
C ALA A 217 -46.45 10.99 11.63
N LYS A 218 -45.12 11.12 11.53
CA LYS A 218 -44.27 10.87 10.35
C LYS A 218 -42.91 11.53 10.58
N LEU A 219 -41.95 10.78 11.13
CA LEU A 219 -40.52 10.95 10.84
C LEU A 219 -39.77 9.75 11.46
N HIS A 220 -39.71 8.65 10.72
CA HIS A 220 -38.71 7.58 10.88
C HIS A 220 -38.57 6.90 9.51
N SER A 221 -37.98 7.65 8.59
CA SER A 221 -37.55 7.18 7.27
C SER A 221 -36.27 7.94 6.94
N GLN A 222 -35.18 7.58 7.62
CA GLN A 222 -33.86 8.15 7.39
C GLN A 222 -32.86 7.03 7.11
N GLU A 223 -32.26 7.15 5.92
CA GLU A 223 -30.87 6.80 5.59
C GLU A 223 -30.48 5.32 5.49
N LEU A 224 -30.82 4.71 4.35
CA LEU A 224 -29.94 3.71 3.73
C LEU A 224 -28.79 4.44 3.05
N THR A 225 -27.64 4.48 3.71
CA THR A 225 -26.38 4.99 3.12
C THR A 225 -25.96 4.07 1.98
N PHE A 226 -25.82 4.64 0.77
CA PHE A 226 -25.22 3.95 -0.38
C PHE A 226 -23.73 3.69 -0.09
N GLY A 227 -23.42 2.47 0.35
CA GLY A 227 -22.05 2.01 0.57
C GLY A 227 -21.45 1.46 -0.73
N LYS A 228 -20.41 2.13 -1.23
CA LYS A 228 -19.49 1.63 -2.25
C LYS A 228 -18.80 0.36 -1.73
N ALA A 229 -19.34 -0.81 -2.07
CA ALA A 229 -18.69 -2.10 -1.81
C ALA A 229 -18.05 -2.62 -3.10
N PHE A 230 -16.84 -2.13 -3.40
CA PHE A 230 -15.91 -2.91 -4.21
C PHE A 230 -15.32 -3.98 -3.29
N LEU A 231 -15.87 -5.20 -3.34
CA LEU A 231 -15.23 -6.35 -2.74
C LEU A 231 -13.97 -6.69 -3.52
N ASP A 232 -12.89 -6.92 -2.78
CA ASP A 232 -11.59 -7.33 -3.26
C ASP A 232 -11.67 -8.58 -4.14
N LEU A 233 -10.93 -8.64 -5.25
CA LEU A 233 -10.79 -9.86 -6.07
C LEU A 233 -10.19 -11.03 -5.27
N GLU A 234 -9.48 -10.76 -4.17
CA GLU A 234 -8.98 -11.78 -3.23
C GLU A 234 -10.05 -12.37 -2.31
N ALA A 235 -11.22 -11.73 -2.13
CA ALA A 235 -12.36 -12.34 -1.44
C ALA A 235 -13.00 -13.47 -2.27
N PHE A 236 -12.67 -13.54 -3.57
CA PHE A 236 -13.22 -14.49 -4.53
C PHE A 236 -12.70 -15.92 -4.35
N GLU A 237 -11.52 -16.12 -3.73
CA GLU A 237 -10.94 -17.44 -3.45
C GLU A 237 -11.45 -18.10 -2.16
N LYS A 238 -12.19 -17.36 -1.31
CA LYS A 238 -12.65 -17.84 0.00
C LYS A 238 -14.16 -18.05 0.12
N LEU A 239 -14.91 -17.84 -0.96
CA LEU A 239 -16.36 -18.10 -0.98
C LEU A 239 -16.63 -19.59 -1.27
N PRO A 240 -17.49 -20.27 -0.49
CA PRO A 240 -17.82 -21.68 -0.70
C PRO A 240 -18.25 -21.96 -2.15
N SER A 241 -17.60 -22.90 -2.85
CA SER A 241 -17.82 -23.14 -4.29
C SER A 241 -19.21 -23.74 -4.65
N ASN A 242 -20.19 -23.69 -3.75
CA ASN A 242 -21.42 -24.48 -3.79
C ASN A 242 -22.72 -23.66 -3.70
N SER A 243 -22.70 -22.36 -3.38
CA SER A 243 -23.88 -21.47 -3.39
C SER A 243 -23.64 -20.18 -4.16
N SER A 244 -24.67 -19.67 -4.86
CA SER A 244 -24.64 -18.34 -5.51
C SER A 244 -25.24 -17.24 -4.62
N LYS A 245 -25.75 -17.58 -3.43
CA LYS A 245 -26.44 -16.67 -2.50
C LYS A 245 -25.89 -16.83 -1.08
N TYR A 246 -25.50 -15.71 -0.46
CA TYR A 246 -24.96 -15.66 0.90
C TYR A 246 -25.62 -14.56 1.72
N THR A 247 -25.83 -14.81 3.01
CA THR A 247 -26.25 -13.78 3.96
C THR A 247 -25.34 -13.82 5.17
N TYR A 248 -24.77 -12.67 5.53
CA TYR A 248 -24.05 -12.47 6.79
C TYR A 248 -24.83 -11.50 7.65
N SER A 249 -24.95 -11.78 8.95
CA SER A 249 -25.58 -10.88 9.92
C SER A 249 -24.53 -10.22 10.80
N CYS A 250 -24.64 -8.91 11.05
CA CYS A 250 -23.80 -8.15 11.98
C CYS A 250 -24.60 -6.98 12.54
N ASP A 251 -24.62 -6.79 13.87
CA ASP A 251 -25.18 -5.62 14.55
C ASP A 251 -26.58 -5.20 14.06
N GLY A 252 -27.51 -6.14 13.99
CA GLY A 252 -28.90 -5.90 13.55
C GLY A 252 -29.07 -5.66 12.04
N HIS A 253 -28.01 -5.81 11.25
CA HIS A 253 -28.01 -5.70 9.80
C HIS A 253 -27.66 -7.03 9.13
N THR A 254 -28.13 -7.18 7.90
CA THR A 254 -27.85 -8.33 7.03
C THR A 254 -27.18 -7.88 5.74
N PHE A 255 -26.06 -8.50 5.42
CA PHE A 255 -25.30 -8.33 4.19
C PHE A 255 -25.63 -9.49 3.26
N ASN A 256 -26.37 -9.20 2.19
CA ASN A 256 -26.88 -10.21 1.28
C ASN A 256 -26.12 -10.13 -0.05
N PHE A 257 -25.53 -11.24 -0.46
CA PHE A 257 -24.70 -11.37 -1.66
C PHE A 257 -25.35 -12.31 -2.67
N LEU A 258 -25.41 -11.89 -3.92
CA LEU A 258 -25.78 -12.70 -5.08
C LEU A 258 -24.61 -12.70 -6.06
N ILE A 259 -24.11 -13.88 -6.43
CA ILE A 259 -22.98 -14.05 -7.34
C ILE A 259 -23.48 -14.66 -8.64
N ASP A 260 -23.16 -14.04 -9.76
CA ASP A 260 -23.55 -14.51 -11.09
C ASP A 260 -22.52 -14.06 -12.14
N ASN A 261 -21.97 -15.00 -12.92
CA ASN A 261 -21.05 -14.76 -14.05
C ASN A 261 -19.89 -13.80 -13.75
N GLY A 262 -19.24 -13.95 -12.59
CA GLY A 262 -18.10 -13.11 -12.19
C GLY A 262 -18.47 -11.73 -11.64
N PHE A 263 -19.76 -11.44 -11.48
CA PHE A 263 -20.28 -10.24 -10.83
C PHE A 263 -20.86 -10.57 -9.46
N VAL A 264 -20.67 -9.64 -8.52
CA VAL A 264 -21.20 -9.72 -7.16
C VAL A 264 -22.19 -8.57 -6.96
N PHE A 265 -23.42 -8.93 -6.62
CA PHE A 265 -24.46 -7.98 -6.25
C PHE A 265 -24.61 -8.03 -4.72
N LEU A 266 -24.52 -6.87 -4.08
CA LEU A 266 -24.61 -6.73 -2.62
C LEU A 266 -25.72 -5.77 -2.22
N VAL A 267 -26.46 -6.11 -1.18
CA VAL A 267 -27.36 -5.19 -0.49
C VAL A 267 -27.27 -5.39 1.02
N VAL A 268 -27.28 -4.29 1.75
CA VAL A 268 -27.38 -4.26 3.21
C VAL A 268 -28.80 -3.92 3.60
N ALA A 269 -29.40 -4.72 4.47
CA ALA A 269 -30.77 -4.51 4.95
C ALA A 269 -30.82 -4.73 6.47
N ASP A 270 -31.68 -3.99 7.16
CA ASP A 270 -31.99 -4.26 8.57
C ASP A 270 -32.54 -5.69 8.71
N GLU A 271 -32.18 -6.39 9.79
CA GLU A 271 -32.58 -7.78 10.02
C GLU A 271 -34.11 -7.95 10.06
N SER A 272 -34.86 -6.91 10.46
CA SER A 272 -36.33 -6.88 10.46
C SER A 272 -36.95 -7.00 9.06
N VAL A 273 -36.22 -6.63 8.00
CA VAL A 273 -36.67 -6.72 6.60
C VAL A 273 -36.75 -8.18 6.14
N GLY A 274 -36.03 -9.08 6.82
CA GLY A 274 -35.96 -10.49 6.46
C GLY A 274 -35.22 -10.74 5.13
N ARG A 275 -35.19 -12.00 4.68
CA ARG A 275 -34.31 -12.44 3.58
C ARG A 275 -34.94 -12.35 2.19
N SER A 276 -36.27 -12.41 2.09
CA SER A 276 -36.95 -12.44 0.80
C SER A 276 -36.79 -11.14 0.02
N VAL A 277 -36.92 -10.00 0.71
CA VAL A 277 -36.87 -8.69 0.06
C VAL A 277 -35.47 -8.37 -0.50
N PRO A 278 -34.36 -8.54 0.26
CA PRO A 278 -33.00 -8.36 -0.25
C PRO A 278 -32.69 -9.20 -1.48
N PHE A 279 -33.01 -10.49 -1.47
CA PHE A 279 -32.70 -11.35 -2.61
C PHE A 279 -33.57 -11.10 -3.84
N VAL A 280 -34.83 -10.70 -3.66
CA VAL A 280 -35.67 -10.28 -4.80
C VAL A 280 -35.15 -8.97 -5.39
N PHE A 281 -34.71 -8.03 -4.56
CA PHE A 281 -34.04 -6.81 -5.02
C PHE A 281 -32.78 -7.16 -5.83
N LEU A 282 -31.87 -7.96 -5.28
CA LEU A 282 -30.63 -8.35 -5.97
C LEU A 282 -30.87 -9.06 -7.31
N GLU A 283 -31.89 -9.91 -7.39
CA GLU A 283 -32.27 -10.58 -8.65
C GLU A 283 -32.75 -9.57 -9.70
N ARG A 284 -33.58 -8.60 -9.31
CA ARG A 284 -34.05 -7.54 -10.23
C ARG A 284 -32.89 -6.68 -10.74
N VAL A 285 -31.99 -6.31 -9.84
CA VAL A 285 -30.78 -5.54 -10.16
C VAL A 285 -29.89 -6.31 -11.13
N LYS A 286 -29.66 -7.60 -10.87
CA LYS A 286 -28.91 -8.48 -11.79
C LYS A 286 -29.58 -8.58 -13.16
N ASP A 287 -30.89 -8.76 -13.21
CA ASP A 287 -31.62 -8.93 -14.46
C ASP A 287 -31.56 -7.64 -15.32
N ASP A 288 -31.75 -6.46 -14.73
CA ASP A 288 -31.60 -5.16 -15.43
C ASP A 288 -30.14 -4.92 -15.86
N PHE A 289 -29.18 -5.27 -15.01
CA PHE A 289 -27.75 -5.22 -15.35
C PHE A 289 -27.43 -6.10 -16.57
N LYS A 290 -27.89 -7.37 -16.57
CA LYS A 290 -27.67 -8.29 -17.69
C LYS A 290 -28.38 -7.85 -18.96
N GLN A 291 -29.58 -7.27 -18.85
CA GLN A 291 -30.30 -6.79 -20.03
C GLN A 291 -29.54 -5.67 -20.74
N ARG A 292 -28.87 -4.80 -19.98
CA ARG A 292 -28.14 -3.63 -20.51
C ARG A 292 -26.73 -3.96 -20.95
N TYR A 293 -25.99 -4.71 -20.12
CA TYR A 293 -24.56 -4.93 -20.31
C TYR A 293 -24.24 -6.36 -20.78
N GLY A 294 -25.21 -7.27 -20.81
CA GLY A 294 -24.99 -8.68 -21.14
C GLY A 294 -24.53 -8.95 -22.57
N ALA A 295 -24.72 -8.01 -23.50
CA ALA A 295 -24.16 -8.09 -24.85
C ALA A 295 -22.65 -7.76 -24.88
N SER A 296 -22.22 -6.74 -24.14
CA SER A 296 -20.80 -6.36 -23.99
C SER A 296 -19.99 -7.36 -23.17
N ILE A 297 -20.64 -8.13 -22.29
CA ILE A 297 -19.98 -9.12 -21.43
C ILE A 297 -19.68 -10.45 -22.17
N LYS A 298 -20.29 -10.69 -23.34
CA LYS A 298 -20.21 -11.98 -24.07
C LYS A 298 -19.16 -12.02 -25.20
N SER A 299 -18.39 -10.97 -25.45
CA SER A 299 -17.32 -11.03 -26.45
C SER A 299 -16.10 -11.77 -25.91
N ASP A 300 -16.20 -13.09 -25.87
CA ASP A 300 -15.05 -14.01 -25.79
C ASP A 300 -14.36 -14.14 -27.18
N GLY A 301 -14.35 -13.03 -27.94
CA GLY A 301 -13.96 -13.01 -29.35
C GLY A 301 -13.16 -11.76 -29.68
N LEU A 302 -11.93 -12.00 -30.14
CA LEU A 302 -10.95 -11.04 -30.65
C LEU A 302 -11.60 -9.93 -31.48
N HIS A 303 -11.40 -8.68 -31.07
CA HIS A 303 -11.88 -7.51 -31.80
C HIS A 303 -11.22 -7.46 -33.20
N PRO A 304 -11.95 -7.24 -34.32
CA PRO A 304 -11.40 -7.31 -35.68
C PRO A 304 -10.42 -6.18 -36.07
N LEU A 305 -9.94 -5.41 -35.10
CA LEU A 305 -8.98 -4.32 -35.27
C LEU A 305 -7.84 -4.39 -34.23
N ALA A 306 -7.60 -5.57 -33.64
CA ALA A 306 -6.34 -5.82 -32.96
C ALA A 306 -5.22 -5.83 -34.02
N ASP A 307 -4.64 -4.66 -34.25
CA ASP A 307 -3.36 -4.50 -34.90
C ASP A 307 -2.32 -5.23 -34.04
N ASP A 308 -1.44 -6.01 -34.66
CA ASP A 308 -0.47 -6.92 -34.03
C ASP A 308 0.64 -6.13 -33.27
N GLY A 309 0.26 -5.43 -32.21
CA GLY A 309 1.14 -4.77 -31.26
C GLY A 309 1.15 -5.54 -29.94
N ASP A 310 2.30 -6.10 -29.60
CA ASP A 310 2.56 -6.83 -28.36
C ASP A 310 2.17 -6.03 -27.10
N ASP A 311 0.99 -6.25 -26.52
CA ASP A 311 0.67 -5.88 -25.12
C ASP A 311 -0.45 -6.80 -24.59
N GLU A 312 -0.11 -7.74 -23.69
CA GLU A 312 -1.08 -8.52 -22.89
C GLU A 312 -1.71 -7.61 -21.81
N ASP A 313 -2.63 -6.70 -22.18
CA ASP A 313 -3.38 -5.91 -21.18
C ASP A 313 -4.84 -5.56 -21.58
N ASP A 314 -5.39 -6.18 -22.64
CA ASP A 314 -6.71 -5.79 -23.15
C ASP A 314 -7.91 -6.36 -22.36
N LEU A 315 -7.72 -7.37 -21.51
CA LEU A 315 -8.85 -7.94 -20.74
C LEU A 315 -9.27 -7.04 -19.55
N PHE A 316 -8.41 -6.12 -19.12
CA PHE A 316 -8.63 -5.30 -17.92
C PHE A 316 -9.39 -4.00 -18.21
N VAL A 317 -9.33 -3.48 -19.45
CA VAL A 317 -9.90 -2.16 -19.82
C VAL A 317 -11.44 -2.18 -19.86
N ASP A 318 -12.05 -3.25 -20.36
CA ASP A 318 -13.51 -3.33 -20.52
C ASP A 318 -14.27 -3.47 -19.19
N ARG A 319 -13.64 -4.07 -18.17
CA ARG A 319 -14.30 -4.30 -16.88
C ARG A 319 -14.39 -3.01 -16.04
N PHE A 320 -13.43 -2.09 -16.18
CA PHE A 320 -13.43 -0.78 -15.51
C PHE A 320 -14.33 0.25 -16.20
N SER A 321 -14.51 0.16 -17.52
CA SER A 321 -15.45 1.04 -18.25
C SER A 321 -16.91 0.80 -17.81
N ILE A 322 -17.28 -0.45 -17.51
CA ILE A 322 -18.59 -0.81 -16.94
C ILE A 322 -18.74 -0.23 -15.53
N ALA A 323 -17.70 -0.31 -14.69
CA ALA A 323 -17.70 0.24 -13.33
C ALA A 323 -17.95 1.76 -13.29
N TYR A 324 -17.35 2.52 -14.21
CA TYR A 324 -17.56 3.96 -14.32
C TYR A 324 -18.94 4.35 -14.86
N ASN A 325 -19.52 3.55 -15.77
CA ASN A 325 -20.87 3.80 -16.31
C ASN A 325 -22.00 3.48 -15.30
N LEU A 326 -21.76 2.58 -14.35
CA LEU A 326 -22.74 2.20 -13.33
C LEU A 326 -23.13 3.37 -12.41
N ASP A 327 -22.21 4.28 -12.08
CA ASP A 327 -22.48 5.36 -11.11
C ASP A 327 -23.42 6.45 -11.67
N ARG A 328 -23.29 6.79 -12.97
CA ARG A 328 -24.12 7.83 -13.62
C ARG A 328 -25.49 7.33 -14.09
N GLU A 329 -25.60 6.09 -14.57
CA GLU A 329 -26.83 5.61 -15.21
C GLU A 329 -27.64 4.64 -14.34
N PHE A 330 -26.98 3.90 -13.45
CA PHE A 330 -27.61 2.79 -12.72
C PHE A 330 -28.07 3.18 -11.31
N GLY A 331 -27.52 4.23 -10.72
CA GLY A 331 -27.94 4.77 -9.40
C GLY A 331 -29.45 5.07 -9.29
N PRO A 332 -30.07 5.81 -10.23
CA PRO A 332 -31.51 6.08 -10.20
C PRO A 332 -32.37 4.80 -10.32
N ARG A 333 -31.90 3.79 -11.06
CA ARG A 333 -32.61 2.50 -11.23
C ARG A 333 -32.53 1.62 -10.00
N LEU A 334 -31.39 1.63 -9.30
CA LEU A 334 -31.27 0.99 -7.99
C LEU A 334 -32.30 1.55 -7.00
N LYS A 335 -32.48 2.88 -7.00
CA LYS A 335 -33.50 3.54 -6.18
C LYS A 335 -34.92 3.09 -6.56
N GLU A 336 -35.26 3.05 -7.85
CA GLU A 336 -36.56 2.57 -8.34
C GLU A 336 -36.83 1.11 -7.95
N HIS A 337 -35.83 0.22 -8.12
CA HIS A 337 -35.94 -1.17 -7.71
C HIS A 337 -36.11 -1.32 -6.20
N MET A 338 -35.43 -0.49 -5.40
CA MET A 338 -35.56 -0.48 -3.95
C MET A 338 -36.96 -0.03 -3.53
N GLU A 339 -37.45 1.08 -4.06
CA GLU A 339 -38.80 1.60 -3.77
C GLU A 339 -39.90 0.60 -4.17
N TYR A 340 -39.77 -0.03 -5.33
CA TYR A 340 -40.71 -1.09 -5.74
C TYR A 340 -40.71 -2.26 -4.76
N CYS A 341 -39.52 -2.70 -4.32
CA CYS A 341 -39.38 -3.81 -3.37
C CYS A 341 -39.91 -3.48 -1.96
N MET A 342 -39.81 -2.22 -1.54
CA MET A 342 -40.35 -1.79 -0.24
C MET A 342 -41.88 -1.60 -0.27
N ASN A 343 -42.43 -1.20 -1.42
CA ASN A 343 -43.86 -0.88 -1.55
C ASN A 343 -44.75 -2.06 -1.98
N HIS A 344 -44.18 -3.20 -2.40
CA HIS A 344 -44.94 -4.38 -2.86
C HIS A 344 -44.55 -5.69 -2.14
N PRO A 345 -44.60 -5.75 -0.79
CA PRO A 345 -44.15 -6.92 -0.03
C PRO A 345 -44.95 -8.20 -0.33
N ASP A 346 -46.25 -8.08 -0.65
CA ASP A 346 -47.12 -9.22 -0.95
C ASP A 346 -46.76 -9.91 -2.27
N GLU A 347 -46.40 -9.13 -3.30
CA GLU A 347 -45.95 -9.65 -4.59
C GLU A 347 -44.57 -10.30 -4.47
N ILE A 348 -43.69 -9.70 -3.66
CA ILE A 348 -42.35 -10.23 -3.38
C ILE A 348 -42.44 -11.56 -2.65
N SER A 349 -43.37 -11.69 -1.70
CA SER A 349 -43.59 -12.95 -0.97
C SER A 349 -44.04 -14.08 -1.91
N LYS A 350 -44.89 -13.77 -2.91
CA LYS A 350 -45.35 -14.71 -3.93
C LYS A 350 -44.24 -15.07 -4.92
N LEU A 351 -43.51 -14.08 -5.42
CA LEU A 351 -42.37 -14.28 -6.33
C LEU A 351 -41.25 -15.09 -5.68
N SER A 352 -40.97 -14.82 -4.39
CA SER A 352 -40.00 -15.60 -3.60
C SER A 352 -40.44 -17.05 -3.47
N LYS A 353 -41.72 -17.31 -3.17
CA LYS A 353 -42.26 -18.67 -3.08
C LYS A 353 -42.23 -19.42 -4.42
N LEU A 354 -42.59 -18.76 -5.51
CA LEU A 354 -42.56 -19.35 -6.86
C LEU A 354 -41.13 -19.65 -7.32
N LYS A 355 -40.19 -18.71 -7.14
CA LYS A 355 -38.79 -18.95 -7.50
C LYS A 355 -38.11 -19.98 -6.59
N ALA A 356 -38.51 -20.09 -5.32
CA ALA A 356 -38.04 -21.14 -4.42
C ALA A 356 -38.51 -22.55 -4.83
N GLN A 357 -39.64 -22.68 -5.54
CA GLN A 357 -40.07 -23.97 -6.11
C GLN A 357 -39.29 -24.35 -7.38
N ILE A 358 -38.78 -23.37 -8.13
CA ILE A 358 -38.03 -23.58 -9.39
C ILE A 358 -36.52 -23.73 -9.13
N THR A 359 -36.01 -23.16 -8.05
CA THR A 359 -34.59 -23.21 -7.68
C THR A 359 -34.40 -24.33 -6.65
N GLU A 360 -34.06 -25.52 -7.13
CA GLU A 360 -33.73 -26.68 -6.30
C GLU A 360 -32.75 -26.32 -5.17
N VAL A 361 -33.03 -26.85 -3.98
CA VAL A 361 -32.45 -26.46 -2.69
C VAL A 361 -30.93 -26.55 -2.68
N LYS A 362 -30.26 -25.42 -2.92
CA LYS A 362 -28.93 -25.13 -2.38
C LYS A 362 -29.12 -24.03 -1.34
N GLY A 363 -29.17 -24.43 -0.08
CA GLY A 363 -29.50 -23.55 1.04
C GLY A 363 -28.64 -22.28 1.06
N ILE A 364 -29.28 -21.13 1.31
CA ILE A 364 -28.57 -19.89 1.60
C ILE A 364 -27.72 -20.17 2.85
N MET A 365 -26.41 -20.17 2.69
CA MET A 365 -25.50 -20.31 3.82
C MET A 365 -25.57 -19.02 4.63
N MET A 366 -25.97 -19.16 5.90
CA MET A 366 -26.00 -18.08 6.87
C MET A 366 -24.83 -18.31 7.82
N ASP A 367 -23.90 -17.38 7.82
CA ASP A 367 -22.76 -17.38 8.75
C ASP A 367 -22.71 -16.03 9.48
N ASN A 368 -22.25 -16.07 10.73
CA ASN A 368 -21.96 -14.85 11.48
C ASN A 368 -20.57 -14.33 11.04
N ILE A 369 -20.46 -13.04 10.75
CA ILE A 369 -19.21 -12.46 10.24
C ILE A 369 -18.04 -12.64 11.22
N GLU A 370 -18.32 -12.72 12.53
CA GLU A 370 -17.33 -13.04 13.57
C GLU A 370 -16.64 -14.40 13.33
N LYS A 371 -17.36 -15.41 12.83
CA LYS A 371 -16.79 -16.74 12.53
C LYS A 371 -16.02 -16.78 11.20
N VAL A 372 -16.33 -15.88 10.27
CA VAL A 372 -15.59 -15.75 9.00
C VAL A 372 -14.32 -14.93 9.21
N LEU A 373 -14.33 -13.96 10.13
CA LEU A 373 -13.12 -13.29 10.64
C LEU A 373 -12.16 -14.31 11.28
N ASP A 374 -12.65 -15.19 12.16
CA ASP A 374 -11.88 -16.29 12.80
C ASP A 374 -11.34 -17.33 11.79
N ARG A 375 -12.06 -17.60 10.70
CA ARG A 375 -11.59 -18.48 9.61
C ARG A 375 -10.63 -17.78 8.65
N GLY A 376 -10.72 -16.46 8.50
CA GLY A 376 -9.73 -15.63 7.82
C GLY A 376 -8.37 -15.70 8.52
N GLU A 377 -8.38 -15.72 9.85
CA GLU A 377 -7.22 -15.83 10.74
C GLU A 377 -6.44 -17.17 10.55
N ARG A 378 -7.12 -18.25 10.13
CA ARG A 378 -6.46 -19.56 9.92
C ARG A 378 -5.75 -19.73 8.57
N ILE A 379 -5.97 -18.86 7.59
CA ILE A 379 -5.18 -18.86 6.35
C ILE A 379 -3.91 -18.01 6.52
N GLU A 380 -3.92 -17.02 7.42
CA GLU A 380 -2.69 -16.31 7.83
C GLU A 380 -1.72 -17.23 8.57
N LEU A 381 -2.20 -18.29 9.24
CA LEU A 381 -1.33 -19.35 9.79
C LEU A 381 -0.68 -20.26 8.73
N LEU A 382 -1.05 -20.16 7.44
CA LEU A 382 -0.32 -20.77 6.32
C LEU A 382 0.60 -19.77 5.61
N VAL A 383 0.31 -18.46 5.69
CA VAL A 383 1.24 -17.41 5.26
C VAL A 383 2.37 -17.25 6.27
N ASP A 384 2.14 -17.45 7.56
CA ASP A 384 3.18 -17.42 8.60
C ASP A 384 4.16 -18.60 8.46
N LYS A 385 3.71 -19.74 7.91
CA LYS A 385 4.61 -20.83 7.45
C LYS A 385 5.34 -20.51 6.15
N THR A 386 4.82 -19.61 5.33
CA THR A 386 5.44 -19.18 4.06
C THR A 386 6.44 -18.04 4.29
N GLU A 387 6.15 -17.11 5.20
CA GLU A 387 7.10 -16.10 5.69
C GLU A 387 8.22 -16.74 6.51
N ASN A 388 7.95 -17.78 7.30
CA ASN A 388 9.03 -18.55 7.93
C ASN A 388 9.85 -19.33 6.88
N LEU A 389 9.26 -19.78 5.76
CA LEU A 389 10.00 -20.38 4.64
C LEU A 389 10.77 -19.34 3.79
N GLN A 390 10.28 -18.12 3.64
CA GLN A 390 10.91 -17.04 2.88
C GLN A 390 12.01 -16.35 3.70
N PHE A 391 11.81 -16.24 5.02
CA PHE A 391 12.83 -15.83 5.99
C PHE A 391 13.85 -16.95 6.25
N GLN A 392 13.45 -18.23 6.18
CA GLN A 392 14.39 -19.35 6.09
C GLN A 392 15.15 -19.34 4.76
N ALA A 393 14.53 -19.03 3.61
CA ALA A 393 15.21 -18.97 2.31
C ALA A 393 16.20 -17.79 2.20
N ASP A 394 15.86 -16.61 2.75
CA ASP A 394 16.74 -15.44 2.76
C ASP A 394 17.85 -15.55 3.82
N SER A 395 17.58 -16.21 4.96
CA SER A 395 18.64 -16.63 5.90
C SER A 395 19.49 -17.79 5.36
N PHE A 396 18.97 -18.66 4.47
CA PHE A 396 19.74 -19.70 3.76
C PHE A 396 20.63 -19.11 2.67
N GLN A 397 20.22 -18.04 1.97
CA GLN A 397 21.09 -17.32 1.03
C GLN A 397 22.21 -16.53 1.75
N ARG A 398 21.92 -15.94 2.92
CA ARG A 398 22.92 -15.23 3.74
C ARG A 398 23.86 -16.19 4.48
N GLN A 399 23.37 -17.32 5.01
CA GLN A 399 24.21 -18.38 5.57
C GLN A 399 24.99 -19.13 4.48
N GLY A 400 24.48 -19.28 3.25
CA GLY A 400 25.16 -19.98 2.15
C GLY A 400 26.47 -19.32 1.71
N ARG A 401 26.59 -17.98 1.76
CA ARG A 401 27.85 -17.26 1.45
C ARG A 401 28.85 -17.32 2.62
N GLN A 402 28.36 -17.28 3.86
CA GLN A 402 29.21 -17.42 5.05
C GLN A 402 29.69 -18.87 5.24
N LEU A 403 28.85 -19.87 4.93
CA LEU A 403 29.19 -21.31 4.89
C LEU A 403 30.15 -21.63 3.74
N ARG A 404 30.00 -21.06 2.53
CA ARG A 404 30.98 -21.24 1.44
C ARG A 404 32.37 -20.74 1.83
N ARG A 405 32.48 -19.57 2.49
CA ARG A 405 33.78 -19.07 2.98
C ARG A 405 34.35 -19.94 4.10
N LYS A 406 33.52 -20.43 5.04
CA LYS A 406 33.97 -21.29 6.15
C LYS A 406 34.37 -22.69 5.68
N MET A 407 33.63 -23.28 4.73
CA MET A 407 33.95 -24.57 4.09
C MET A 407 35.15 -24.46 3.16
N TRP A 408 35.34 -23.33 2.45
CA TRP A 408 36.53 -23.11 1.65
C TRP A 408 37.80 -23.03 2.52
N LEU A 409 37.74 -22.34 3.67
CA LEU A 409 38.86 -22.30 4.61
C LEU A 409 39.13 -23.66 5.28
N GLN A 410 38.09 -24.38 5.71
CA GLN A 410 38.26 -25.70 6.33
C GLN A 410 38.77 -26.75 5.34
N ASN A 411 38.30 -26.73 4.09
CA ASN A 411 38.81 -27.61 3.03
C ASN A 411 40.25 -27.25 2.63
N LEU A 412 40.65 -25.98 2.70
CA LEU A 412 42.04 -25.58 2.47
C LEU A 412 42.95 -26.07 3.61
N GLN A 413 42.51 -25.95 4.86
CA GLN A 413 43.25 -26.43 6.03
C GLN A 413 43.42 -27.97 6.01
N MET A 414 42.38 -28.72 5.64
CA MET A 414 42.47 -30.18 5.49
C MET A 414 43.38 -30.59 4.32
N LYS A 415 43.32 -29.89 3.18
CA LYS A 415 44.21 -30.15 2.03
C LYS A 415 45.68 -29.87 2.36
N LEU A 416 45.96 -28.84 3.17
CA LEU A 416 47.32 -28.55 3.63
C LEU A 416 47.87 -29.59 4.61
N MET A 417 47.04 -30.09 5.55
CA MET A 417 47.46 -31.19 6.45
C MET A 417 47.75 -32.48 5.70
N VAL A 418 46.85 -32.90 4.79
CA VAL A 418 47.02 -34.13 4.01
C VAL A 418 48.21 -34.01 3.06
N GLY A 419 48.36 -32.87 2.38
CA GLY A 419 49.52 -32.59 1.53
C GLY A 419 50.84 -32.63 2.30
N GLY A 420 50.88 -32.03 3.50
CA GLY A 420 52.05 -32.09 4.39
C GLY A 420 52.40 -33.52 4.80
N GLY A 421 51.41 -34.33 5.17
CA GLY A 421 51.63 -35.74 5.54
C GLY A 421 52.21 -36.58 4.39
N VAL A 422 51.67 -36.42 3.18
CA VAL A 422 52.18 -37.10 1.97
C VAL A 422 53.60 -36.66 1.65
N LEU A 423 53.89 -35.35 1.72
CA LEU A 423 55.23 -34.83 1.48
C LEU A 423 56.25 -35.41 2.47
N THR A 424 55.86 -35.51 3.74
CA THR A 424 56.70 -36.06 4.80
C THR A 424 56.98 -37.56 4.56
N LEU A 425 55.97 -38.33 4.15
CA LEU A 425 56.14 -39.73 3.78
C LEU A 425 57.05 -39.92 2.56
N ILE A 426 56.92 -39.07 1.54
CA ILE A 426 57.80 -39.08 0.37
C ILE A 426 59.25 -38.81 0.78
N VAL A 427 59.48 -37.83 1.66
CA VAL A 427 60.82 -37.52 2.18
C VAL A 427 61.39 -38.71 2.98
N ILE A 428 60.57 -39.36 3.82
CA ILE A 428 61.00 -40.53 4.59
C ILE A 428 61.34 -41.71 3.66
N LEU A 429 60.49 -42.00 2.67
CA LEU A 429 60.75 -43.05 1.68
C LEU A 429 62.00 -42.74 0.85
N TRP A 430 62.18 -41.49 0.44
CA TRP A 430 63.38 -41.03 -0.26
C TRP A 430 64.63 -41.22 0.60
N LEU A 431 64.58 -40.87 1.89
CA LEU A 431 65.69 -41.09 2.84
C LEU A 431 65.99 -42.58 3.05
N MET A 432 64.98 -43.45 3.05
CA MET A 432 65.17 -44.90 3.15
C MET A 432 65.79 -45.51 1.89
N VAL A 433 65.32 -45.10 0.70
CA VAL A 433 65.85 -45.60 -0.59
C VAL A 433 67.26 -45.06 -0.86
N CYS A 434 67.50 -43.79 -0.55
CA CYS A 434 68.81 -43.15 -0.75
C CYS A 434 69.81 -43.45 0.38
N ARG A 435 69.45 -44.29 1.38
CA ARG A 435 70.30 -44.67 2.53
C ARG A 435 70.93 -43.46 3.25
N GLY A 436 70.09 -42.44 3.51
CA GLY A 436 70.45 -41.24 4.28
C GLY A 436 71.29 -40.21 3.52
N PHE A 437 71.32 -38.98 4.05
CA PHE A 437 72.24 -37.94 3.59
C PHE A 437 73.68 -38.41 3.85
N LYS A 438 74.40 -38.81 2.80
CA LYS A 438 75.86 -38.72 2.84
C LYS A 438 76.22 -37.23 2.82
N CYS A 439 76.34 -36.66 4.02
CA CYS A 439 77.08 -35.42 4.23
C CYS A 439 78.55 -35.61 3.89
#